data_AF-A0A7C3JXL6-F1
#
_entry.id   AF-A0A7C3JXL6-F1
#
_cell.length_a   1.000
_cell.length_b   1.000
_cell.length_c   1.000
_cell.angle_alpha   90.00
_cell.angle_beta   90.00
_cell.angle_gamma   90.00
#
_symmetry.space_group_name_H-M   'P 1'
#
loop_
_entity.id
_entity.type
_entity.pdbx_description
1 polymer ?
#
loop_
_entity_poly.entity_id
_entity_poly.type
_entity_poly.pdbx_seq_one_letter_code
_entity_poly.pdbx_strand_id
1 'polypeptide(L)'
;MEEDTNSLREAFRRQPDETNFLVKFGLGGPCVIWVAGNVAGLFWPTLGATTVMLLMTLVYGLVLAVLSARTAHSGATRRYAEAALGRRTSALPRFGGPRSLHDVQAQPPEKAAPAPPPPPPPAVRATPFHEKYFMLRLREEVQNARRDHRGMTVVALDVTMPGLQATPEIVSRVCSDIAELASNQHKTISQPFHVAESEFVFSLPYCEAGESKAFVSKVVQGLGDYWCHFGIARYPDDATDADSLVAKAREACEASRQGKQRSAAVA
;
A
#
# COMPACT_ATOMS: atom_id res chain seq x y z
N MET A 1 23.41 -1.72 20.47
CA MET A 1 23.79 -2.53 19.28
C MET A 1 22.77 -3.65 18.99
N GLU A 2 22.00 -4.12 19.98
CA GLU A 2 20.90 -5.09 19.77
C GLU A 2 19.63 -4.51 19.12
N GLU A 3 19.44 -3.19 19.14
CA GLU A 3 18.26 -2.55 18.53
C GLU A 3 18.31 -2.58 16.98
N ASP A 4 19.51 -2.47 16.40
CA ASP A 4 19.69 -2.47 14.94
C ASP A 4 19.48 -3.87 14.32
N THR A 5 19.81 -4.94 15.05
CA THR A 5 19.64 -6.32 14.54
C THR A 5 18.17 -6.73 14.51
N ASN A 6 17.36 -6.25 15.46
CA ASN A 6 15.90 -6.45 15.45
C ASN A 6 15.23 -5.64 14.33
N SER A 7 15.69 -4.40 14.08
CA SER A 7 15.19 -3.58 12.98
C SER A 7 15.44 -4.22 11.60
N LEU A 8 16.63 -4.81 11.41
CA LEU A 8 16.95 -5.55 10.19
C LEU A 8 16.08 -6.79 10.02
N ARG A 9 15.88 -7.57 11.08
CA ARG A 9 15.00 -8.76 11.05
C ARG A 9 13.56 -8.42 10.67
N GLU A 10 13.02 -7.33 11.21
CA GLU A 10 11.66 -6.89 10.85
C GLU A 10 11.56 -6.39 9.41
N ALA A 11 12.60 -5.71 8.90
CA ALA A 11 12.66 -5.31 7.50
C ALA A 11 12.67 -6.53 6.55
N PHE A 12 13.45 -7.56 6.89
CA PHE A 12 13.52 -8.81 6.13
C PHE A 12 12.22 -9.63 6.16
N ARG A 13 11.42 -9.51 7.21
CA ARG A 13 10.15 -10.25 7.33
C ARG A 13 9.04 -9.70 6.42
N ARG A 14 9.12 -8.45 6.00
CA ARG A 14 8.04 -7.74 5.26
C ARG A 14 8.16 -7.83 3.73
N GLN A 15 9.32 -8.21 3.20
CA GLN A 15 9.52 -8.45 1.75
C GLN A 15 10.22 -9.80 1.55
N PRO A 16 9.49 -10.92 1.73
CA PRO A 16 10.09 -12.25 1.72
C PRO A 16 10.74 -12.56 0.37
N ASP A 17 10.19 -12.09 -0.75
CA ASP A 17 10.70 -12.40 -2.09
C ASP A 17 12.01 -11.67 -2.41
N GLU A 18 12.11 -10.37 -2.12
CA GLU A 18 13.34 -9.60 -2.32
C GLU A 18 14.44 -10.05 -1.35
N THR A 19 14.06 -10.42 -0.13
CA THR A 19 14.98 -10.96 0.87
C THR A 19 15.50 -12.34 0.47
N ASN A 20 14.62 -13.22 0.00
CA ASN A 20 14.98 -14.55 -0.44
C ASN A 20 15.87 -14.48 -1.69
N PHE A 21 15.60 -13.53 -2.60
CA PHE A 21 16.49 -13.22 -3.71
C PHE A 21 17.86 -12.74 -3.22
N LEU A 22 17.92 -11.77 -2.30
CA LEU A 22 19.18 -11.21 -1.80
C LEU A 22 20.01 -12.22 -0.99
N VAL A 23 19.35 -13.11 -0.24
CA VAL A 23 20.00 -14.23 0.47
C VAL A 23 20.51 -15.28 -0.51
N LYS A 24 19.70 -15.69 -1.49
CA LYS A 24 20.11 -16.64 -2.54
C LYS A 24 21.24 -16.08 -3.40
N PHE A 25 21.19 -14.80 -3.76
CA PHE A 25 22.21 -14.15 -4.55
C PHE A 25 23.48 -13.91 -3.73
N GLY A 26 23.33 -13.47 -2.48
CA GLY A 26 24.43 -13.21 -1.54
C GLY A 26 25.24 -14.46 -1.20
N LEU A 27 24.58 -15.60 -0.98
CA LEU A 27 25.24 -16.89 -0.72
C LEU A 27 25.60 -17.64 -2.01
N GLY A 28 24.77 -17.55 -3.04
CA GLY A 28 24.98 -18.26 -4.30
C GLY A 28 26.07 -17.66 -5.17
N GLY A 29 26.22 -16.33 -5.16
CA GLY A 29 27.23 -15.62 -5.95
C GLY A 29 28.67 -16.11 -5.70
N PRO A 30 29.15 -16.15 -4.44
CA PRO A 30 30.48 -16.66 -4.14
C PRO A 30 30.70 -18.12 -4.57
N CYS A 31 29.68 -18.98 -4.44
CA CYS A 31 29.77 -20.37 -4.90
C CYS A 31 29.92 -20.45 -6.44
N VAL A 32 29.16 -19.66 -7.20
CA VAL A 32 29.27 -19.62 -8.66
C VAL A 32 30.63 -19.09 -9.10
N ILE A 33 31.13 -18.03 -8.45
CA ILE A 33 32.46 -17.47 -8.73
C ILE A 33 33.54 -18.53 -8.47
N TRP A 34 33.46 -19.24 -7.34
CA TRP A 34 34.43 -20.29 -6.99
C TRP A 34 34.42 -21.45 -8.00
N VAL A 35 33.25 -21.96 -8.37
CA VAL A 35 33.12 -23.03 -9.38
C VAL A 35 33.63 -22.56 -10.74
N ALA A 36 33.25 -21.36 -11.18
CA ALA A 36 33.72 -20.77 -12.44
C ALA A 36 35.25 -20.61 -12.47
N GLY A 37 35.87 -20.22 -11.35
CA GLY A 37 37.32 -20.10 -11.24
C GLY A 37 38.05 -21.44 -11.36
N ASN A 38 37.53 -22.50 -10.73
CA ASN A 38 38.10 -23.85 -10.85
C ASN A 38 37.98 -24.40 -12.27
N VAL A 39 36.85 -24.17 -12.94
CA VAL A 39 36.65 -24.61 -14.33
C VAL A 39 37.52 -23.80 -15.29
N ALA A 40 37.61 -22.48 -15.12
CA ALA A 40 38.44 -21.62 -15.98
C ALA A 40 39.94 -21.99 -15.89
N GLY A 41 40.41 -22.40 -14.71
CA GLY A 41 41.78 -22.88 -14.50
C GLY A 41 42.14 -24.14 -15.29
N LEU A 42 41.16 -24.93 -15.75
CA LEU A 42 41.40 -26.10 -16.60
C LEU A 42 41.65 -25.74 -18.08
N PHE A 43 41.12 -24.61 -18.56
CA PHE A 43 41.06 -24.28 -19.99
C PHE A 43 41.89 -23.05 -20.38
N TRP A 44 42.28 -22.20 -19.42
CA TRP A 44 43.00 -20.96 -19.68
C TRP A 44 44.35 -20.89 -18.98
N PRO A 45 45.36 -20.21 -19.57
CA PRO A 45 46.57 -19.82 -18.85
C PRO A 45 46.23 -19.03 -17.58
N THR A 46 46.96 -19.33 -16.51
CA THR A 46 46.70 -18.85 -15.14
C THR A 46 46.51 -17.33 -15.04
N LEU A 47 47.26 -16.55 -15.81
CA LEU A 47 47.14 -15.09 -15.85
C LEU A 47 45.81 -14.58 -16.44
N GLY A 48 45.26 -15.29 -17.43
CA GLY A 48 43.97 -14.95 -18.02
C GLY A 48 42.82 -15.24 -17.05
N ALA A 49 42.85 -16.41 -16.42
CA ALA A 49 41.84 -16.84 -15.46
C ALA A 49 41.76 -15.91 -14.23
N THR A 50 42.89 -15.49 -13.67
CA THR A 50 42.91 -14.56 -12.52
C THR A 50 42.33 -13.19 -12.85
N THR A 51 42.63 -12.67 -14.04
CA THR A 51 42.12 -11.36 -14.48
C THR A 51 40.59 -11.38 -14.66
N VAL A 52 40.05 -12.44 -15.26
CA VAL A 52 38.59 -12.60 -15.44
C VAL A 52 37.89 -12.77 -14.09
N MET A 53 38.48 -13.54 -13.18
CA MET A 53 37.95 -13.75 -11.83
C MET A 53 37.92 -12.46 -11.00
N LEU A 54 38.95 -11.62 -11.12
CA LEU A 54 39.00 -10.31 -10.47
C LEU A 54 37.87 -9.40 -10.99
N LEU A 55 37.68 -9.34 -12.32
CA LEU A 55 36.61 -8.54 -12.93
C LEU A 55 35.22 -9.01 -12.50
N MET A 56 34.96 -10.32 -12.52
CA MET A 56 33.70 -10.90 -12.03
C MET A 56 33.42 -10.53 -10.57
N THR A 57 34.45 -10.60 -9.72
CA THR A 57 34.34 -10.26 -8.29
C THR A 57 34.04 -8.76 -8.09
N LEU A 58 34.68 -7.88 -8.85
CA LEU A 58 34.42 -6.43 -8.80
C LEU A 58 33.00 -6.09 -9.27
N VAL A 59 32.54 -6.69 -10.36
CA VAL A 59 31.17 -6.50 -10.87
C VAL A 59 30.15 -6.99 -9.83
N TYR A 60 30.38 -8.17 -9.24
CA TYR A 60 29.53 -8.71 -8.20
C TYR A 60 29.46 -7.80 -6.96
N GLY A 61 30.62 -7.31 -6.50
CA GLY A 61 30.70 -6.35 -5.39
C GLY A 61 29.96 -5.05 -5.67
N LEU A 62 30.08 -4.52 -6.89
CA LEU A 62 29.37 -3.31 -7.33
C LEU A 62 27.85 -3.52 -7.33
N VAL A 63 27.38 -4.65 -7.87
CA VAL A 63 25.94 -4.99 -7.89
C VAL A 63 25.39 -5.11 -6.47
N LEU A 64 26.11 -5.78 -5.56
CA LEU A 64 25.72 -5.85 -4.14
C LEU A 64 25.70 -4.48 -3.47
N ALA A 65 26.68 -3.61 -3.75
CA ALA A 65 26.72 -2.25 -3.20
C ALA A 65 25.55 -1.39 -3.70
N VAL A 66 25.17 -1.50 -4.98
CA VAL A 66 24.01 -0.78 -5.54
C VAL A 66 22.71 -1.30 -4.94
N LEU A 67 22.55 -2.61 -4.82
CA LEU A 67 21.35 -3.21 -4.22
C LEU A 67 21.21 -2.83 -2.73
N SER A 68 22.30 -2.84 -1.97
CA SER A 68 22.28 -2.43 -0.55
C SER A 68 22.03 -0.93 -0.38
N ALA A 69 22.60 -0.08 -1.24
CA ALA A 69 22.31 1.35 -1.23
C ALA A 69 20.82 1.62 -1.57
N ARG A 70 20.25 0.87 -2.53
CA ARG A 70 18.84 0.99 -2.91
C ARG A 70 17.90 0.58 -1.77
N THR A 71 18.19 -0.52 -1.08
CA THR A 71 17.38 -0.96 0.09
C THR A 71 17.52 -0.01 1.28
N ALA A 72 18.73 0.53 1.51
CA ALA A 72 18.95 1.55 2.53
C ALA A 72 18.17 2.85 2.22
N HIS A 73 18.13 3.27 0.95
CA HIS A 73 17.41 4.48 0.54
C HIS A 73 15.89 4.33 0.62
N SER A 74 15.34 3.15 0.29
CA SER A 74 13.92 2.83 0.52
C SER A 74 13.56 2.77 2.02
N GLY A 75 14.49 2.33 2.87
CA GLY A 75 14.30 2.36 4.33
C GLY A 75 14.31 3.77 4.92
N ALA A 76 15.22 4.63 4.45
CA ALA A 76 15.36 6.00 4.96
C ALA A 76 14.11 6.85 4.70
N THR A 77 13.56 6.80 3.49
CA THR A 77 12.34 7.54 3.12
C THR A 77 11.13 7.14 3.97
N ARG A 78 11.05 5.87 4.38
CA ARG A 78 10.00 5.36 5.28
C ARG A 78 10.17 5.85 6.72
N ARG A 79 11.39 5.84 7.28
CA ARG A 79 11.66 6.38 8.63
C ARG A 79 11.30 7.87 8.74
N TYR A 80 11.55 8.65 7.68
CA TYR A 80 11.11 10.05 7.64
C TYR A 80 9.58 10.19 7.56
N ALA A 81 8.88 9.31 6.84
CA ALA A 81 7.43 9.30 6.78
C ALA A 81 6.79 8.90 8.12
N GLU A 82 7.30 7.86 8.78
CA GLU A 82 6.84 7.41 10.10
C GLU A 82 7.15 8.46 11.19
N ALA A 83 8.32 9.12 11.14
CA ALA A 83 8.64 10.23 12.03
C ALA A 83 7.74 11.46 11.80
N ALA A 84 7.34 11.73 10.56
CA ALA A 84 6.40 12.81 10.23
C ALA A 84 4.96 12.50 10.70
N LEU A 85 4.53 11.25 10.60
CA LEU A 85 3.22 10.78 11.09
C LEU A 85 3.16 10.78 12.63
N GLY A 86 4.20 10.29 13.31
CA GLY A 86 4.30 10.29 14.78
C GLY A 86 4.29 11.69 15.40
N ARG A 87 4.89 12.69 14.72
CA ARG A 87 4.79 14.10 15.16
C ARG A 87 3.38 14.68 15.03
N ARG A 88 2.58 14.24 14.04
CA ARG A 88 1.20 14.73 13.87
C ARG A 88 0.23 14.15 14.90
N THR A 89 0.38 12.88 15.28
CA THR A 89 -0.43 12.28 16.36
C THR A 89 -0.07 12.83 17.74
N SER A 90 1.16 13.29 17.93
CA SER A 90 1.62 13.94 19.17
C SER A 90 1.20 15.41 19.30
N ALA A 91 0.77 16.03 18.19
CA ALA A 91 0.38 17.45 18.12
C ALA A 91 -1.14 17.68 18.26
N LEU A 92 -1.92 16.67 18.64
CA LEU A 92 -3.28 16.89 19.10
C LEU A 92 -3.22 17.61 20.46
N PRO A 93 -3.87 18.78 20.61
CA PRO A 93 -3.85 19.51 21.86
C PRO A 93 -4.44 18.65 22.97
N ARG A 94 -3.62 18.34 23.98
CA ARG A 94 -4.08 17.87 25.29
C ARG A 94 -5.02 18.93 25.86
N PHE A 95 -6.32 18.79 25.59
CA PHE A 95 -7.35 19.54 26.28
C PHE A 95 -7.38 19.05 27.74
N GLY A 96 -7.04 19.93 28.68
CA GLY A 96 -7.23 19.67 30.11
C GLY A 96 -6.06 20.07 31.00
N GLY A 97 -5.65 21.34 30.95
CA GLY A 97 -5.00 21.96 32.11
C GLY A 97 -6.07 22.47 33.09
N PRO A 98 -5.99 22.15 34.39
CA PRO A 98 -6.95 22.65 35.37
C PRO A 98 -6.75 24.16 35.57
N ARG A 99 -7.84 24.91 35.34
CA ARG A 99 -7.97 26.30 35.80
C ARG A 99 -7.93 26.30 37.32
N SER A 100 -6.80 26.69 37.89
CA SER A 100 -6.72 27.14 39.28
C SER A 100 -7.18 28.59 39.32
N LEU A 101 -8.31 28.85 39.96
CA LEU A 101 -8.69 30.19 40.41
C LEU A 101 -9.75 30.06 41.52
N HIS A 102 -9.37 30.63 42.67
CA HIS A 102 -10.14 30.93 43.88
C HIS A 102 -10.19 29.88 45.01
N ASP A 103 -9.29 30.13 45.97
CA ASP A 103 -9.61 30.17 47.40
C ASP A 103 -10.96 30.85 47.65
N VAL A 104 -11.97 30.07 48.05
CA VAL A 104 -13.02 30.50 48.99
C VAL A 104 -13.31 29.33 49.91
N GLN A 105 -12.89 29.49 51.16
CA GLN A 105 -13.11 28.56 52.26
C GLN A 105 -14.57 28.65 52.73
N ALA A 106 -15.37 27.61 52.47
CA ALA A 106 -16.64 27.36 53.13
C ALA A 106 -17.00 25.85 53.05
N GLN A 107 -17.07 25.20 54.21
CA GLN A 107 -17.57 23.84 54.40
C GLN A 107 -19.11 23.89 54.42
N PRO A 108 -19.85 23.11 53.59
CA PRO A 108 -20.62 21.93 54.06
C PRO A 108 -21.01 20.95 52.92
N PRO A 109 -22.00 20.03 53.07
CA PRO A 109 -22.13 18.88 53.95
C PRO A 109 -21.90 17.54 53.19
N GLU A 110 -22.06 16.43 53.91
CA GLU A 110 -21.93 15.02 53.51
C GLU A 110 -22.39 14.70 52.06
N LYS A 111 -21.42 14.24 51.25
CA LYS A 111 -21.54 14.04 49.81
C LYS A 111 -22.29 12.74 49.51
N ALA A 112 -23.49 12.86 48.96
CA ALA A 112 -24.21 11.76 48.34
C ALA A 112 -23.31 11.04 47.31
N ALA A 113 -23.42 9.71 47.25
CA ALA A 113 -22.62 8.86 46.38
C ALA A 113 -22.65 9.40 44.92
N PRO A 114 -21.48 9.49 44.25
CA PRO A 114 -21.41 10.01 42.89
C PRO A 114 -22.23 9.12 41.95
N ALA A 115 -23.11 9.74 41.16
CA ALA A 115 -23.84 9.06 40.10
C ALA A 115 -22.85 8.34 39.17
N PRO A 116 -23.18 7.14 38.67
CA PRO A 116 -22.31 6.41 37.75
C PRO A 116 -21.99 7.29 36.54
N PRO A 117 -20.74 7.30 36.06
CA PRO A 117 -20.35 8.12 34.92
C PRO A 117 -21.26 7.79 33.72
N PRO A 118 -21.70 8.80 32.95
CA PRO A 118 -22.50 8.55 31.75
C PRO A 118 -21.77 7.56 30.85
N PRO A 119 -22.48 6.60 30.23
CA PRO A 119 -21.85 5.67 29.31
C PRO A 119 -21.08 6.45 28.25
N PRO A 120 -19.84 6.04 27.92
CA PRO A 120 -19.07 6.73 26.89
C PRO A 120 -19.91 6.78 25.61
N PRO A 121 -19.97 7.95 24.93
CA PRO A 121 -20.70 8.06 23.68
C PRO A 121 -20.22 6.95 22.73
N PRO A 122 -21.13 6.30 21.98
CA PRO A 122 -20.75 5.26 21.05
C PRO A 122 -19.64 5.81 20.15
N ALA A 123 -18.50 5.12 20.13
CA ALA A 123 -17.36 5.53 19.32
C ALA A 123 -17.86 5.67 17.88
N VAL A 124 -17.96 6.91 17.40
CA VAL A 124 -18.29 7.20 16.01
C VAL A 124 -17.14 6.62 15.20
N ARG A 125 -17.36 5.43 14.62
CA ARG A 125 -16.38 4.78 13.75
C ARG A 125 -16.22 5.69 12.55
N ALA A 126 -15.15 6.48 12.53
CA ALA A 126 -14.80 7.29 11.37
C ALA A 126 -14.64 6.34 10.18
N THR A 127 -15.57 6.37 9.24
CA THR A 127 -15.46 5.61 8.00
C THR A 127 -14.25 6.16 7.24
N PRO A 128 -13.19 5.37 6.99
CA PRO A 128 -11.93 5.88 6.44
C PRO A 128 -12.04 6.41 5.00
N PHE A 129 -13.20 6.24 4.35
CA PHE A 129 -13.43 6.56 2.95
C PHE A 129 -14.67 7.46 2.79
N HIS A 130 -14.46 8.77 2.66
CA HIS A 130 -15.57 9.73 2.52
C HIS A 130 -15.85 9.99 1.03
N GLU A 131 -17.01 9.55 0.55
CA GLU A 131 -17.47 9.74 -0.84
C GLU A 131 -17.34 11.18 -1.33
N LYS A 132 -17.85 12.13 -0.53
CA LYS A 132 -17.86 13.55 -0.89
C LYS A 132 -16.44 14.09 -1.14
N TYR A 133 -15.48 13.66 -0.33
CA TYR A 133 -14.09 14.09 -0.48
C TYR A 133 -13.45 13.46 -1.72
N PHE A 134 -13.67 12.17 -1.94
CA PHE A 134 -13.21 11.47 -3.14
C PHE A 134 -13.73 12.13 -4.42
N MET A 135 -15.05 12.38 -4.50
CA MET A 135 -15.66 12.98 -5.69
C MET A 135 -15.20 14.42 -5.93
N LEU A 136 -15.01 15.21 -4.86
CA LEU A 136 -14.43 16.55 -4.96
C LEU A 136 -13.01 16.49 -5.56
N ARG A 137 -12.18 15.57 -5.05
CA ARG A 137 -10.81 15.37 -5.53
C ARG A 137 -10.76 14.85 -6.96
N LEU A 138 -11.62 13.89 -7.30
CA LEU A 138 -11.71 13.33 -8.64
C LEU A 138 -12.11 14.41 -9.67
N ARG A 139 -13.04 15.30 -9.33
CA ARG A 139 -13.41 16.44 -10.19
C ARG A 139 -12.25 17.39 -10.42
N GLU A 140 -11.46 17.69 -9.39
CA GLU A 140 -10.25 18.50 -9.51
C GLU A 140 -9.21 17.81 -10.43
N GLU A 141 -9.02 16.49 -10.29
CA GLU A 141 -8.11 15.72 -11.12
C GLU A 141 -8.55 15.68 -12.59
N VAL A 142 -9.85 15.52 -12.88
CA VAL A 142 -10.40 15.60 -14.24
C VAL A 142 -10.19 16.99 -14.84
N GLN A 143 -10.39 18.05 -14.05
CA GLN A 143 -10.14 19.43 -14.50
C GLN A 143 -8.66 19.66 -14.82
N ASN A 144 -7.75 19.17 -13.98
CA ASN A 144 -6.31 19.26 -14.22
C ASN A 144 -5.89 18.45 -15.46
N ALA A 145 -6.38 17.22 -15.59
CA ALA A 145 -6.16 16.36 -16.76
C ALA A 145 -6.64 17.05 -18.05
N ARG A 146 -7.80 17.71 -18.01
CA ARG A 146 -8.33 18.51 -19.13
C ARG A 146 -7.42 19.68 -19.48
N ARG A 147 -7.00 20.47 -18.48
CA ARG A 147 -6.14 21.65 -18.69
C ARG A 147 -4.79 21.26 -19.27
N ASP A 148 -4.22 20.17 -18.80
CA ASP A 148 -2.87 19.76 -19.13
C ASP A 148 -2.82 18.78 -20.34
N HIS A 149 -3.98 18.48 -20.95
CA HIS A 149 -4.16 17.50 -22.02
C HIS A 149 -3.58 16.11 -21.68
N ARG A 150 -3.76 15.68 -20.43
CA ARG A 150 -3.27 14.38 -19.94
C ARG A 150 -4.41 13.41 -19.70
N GLY A 151 -4.11 12.13 -19.83
CA GLY A 151 -5.03 11.07 -19.44
C GLY A 151 -5.08 10.88 -17.93
N MET A 152 -6.21 10.36 -17.44
CA MET A 152 -6.32 9.81 -16.10
C MET A 152 -7.20 8.57 -16.13
N THR A 153 -7.03 7.70 -15.15
CA THR A 153 -7.75 6.43 -15.08
C THR A 153 -8.48 6.30 -13.75
N VAL A 154 -9.70 5.77 -13.80
CA VAL A 154 -10.49 5.37 -12.63
C VAL A 154 -10.61 3.86 -12.66
N VAL A 155 -10.37 3.23 -11.51
CA VAL A 155 -10.47 1.77 -11.35
C VAL A 155 -11.53 1.48 -10.31
N ALA A 156 -12.51 0.65 -10.66
CA ALA A 156 -13.41 0.02 -9.71
C ALA A 156 -12.91 -1.41 -9.45
N LEU A 157 -12.95 -1.84 -8.19
CA LEU A 157 -12.46 -3.12 -7.70
C LEU A 157 -13.51 -3.72 -6.76
N ASP A 158 -14.06 -4.86 -7.14
CA ASP A 158 -14.97 -5.65 -6.29
C ASP A 158 -14.20 -6.87 -5.74
N VAL A 159 -14.13 -6.97 -4.42
CA VAL A 159 -13.32 -7.97 -3.69
C VAL A 159 -14.22 -8.98 -3.00
N THR A 160 -14.20 -10.22 -3.50
CA THR A 160 -15.02 -11.32 -2.99
C THR A 160 -14.14 -12.41 -2.39
N MET A 161 -14.65 -13.16 -1.40
CA MET A 161 -13.98 -14.37 -0.92
C MET A 161 -14.65 -15.63 -1.46
N PRO A 162 -13.88 -16.59 -2.00
CA PRO A 162 -14.44 -17.85 -2.47
C PRO A 162 -15.03 -18.64 -1.30
N GLY A 163 -16.31 -19.00 -1.42
CA GLY A 163 -16.98 -19.91 -0.48
C GLY A 163 -17.41 -19.31 0.87
N LEU A 164 -17.23 -18.00 1.07
CA LEU A 164 -17.63 -17.30 2.30
C LEU A 164 -18.61 -16.17 1.98
N GLN A 165 -19.67 -16.03 2.78
CA GLN A 165 -20.49 -14.83 2.76
C GLN A 165 -19.69 -13.66 3.38
N ALA A 166 -19.91 -12.45 2.87
CA ALA A 166 -19.27 -11.25 3.40
C ALA A 166 -19.79 -10.98 4.82
N THR A 167 -19.01 -11.38 5.83
CA THR A 167 -19.28 -10.97 7.22
C THR A 167 -18.65 -9.60 7.50
N PRO A 168 -19.14 -8.84 8.49
CA PRO A 168 -18.56 -7.54 8.85
C PRO A 168 -17.07 -7.60 9.20
N GLU A 169 -16.61 -8.71 9.80
CA GLU A 169 -15.19 -8.93 10.15
C GLU A 169 -14.34 -9.08 8.89
N ILE A 170 -14.86 -9.82 7.91
CA ILE A 170 -14.24 -10.00 6.59
C ILE A 170 -14.12 -8.65 5.89
N VAL A 171 -15.22 -7.88 5.83
CA VAL A 171 -15.24 -6.56 5.19
C VAL A 171 -14.24 -5.63 5.89
N SER A 172 -14.20 -5.65 7.23
CA SER A 172 -13.23 -4.86 7.99
C SER A 172 -11.78 -5.22 7.64
N ARG A 173 -11.47 -6.50 7.47
CA ARG A 173 -10.13 -6.96 7.10
C ARG A 173 -9.76 -6.51 5.67
N VAL A 174 -10.67 -6.69 4.71
CA VAL A 174 -10.48 -6.21 3.33
C VAL A 174 -10.24 -4.70 3.29
N CYS A 175 -11.02 -3.92 4.05
CA CYS A 175 -10.83 -2.48 4.16
C CYS A 175 -9.45 -2.12 4.74
N SER A 176 -8.96 -2.86 5.74
CA SER A 176 -7.62 -2.67 6.30
C SER A 176 -6.53 -3.01 5.28
N ASP A 177 -6.66 -4.14 4.58
CA ASP A 177 -5.70 -4.58 3.55
C ASP A 177 -5.63 -3.57 2.39
N ILE A 178 -6.78 -3.07 1.93
CA ILE A 178 -6.84 -2.03 0.88
C ILE A 178 -6.28 -0.70 1.37
N ALA A 179 -6.56 -0.29 2.61
CA ALA A 179 -5.98 0.92 3.17
C ALA A 179 -4.45 0.81 3.27
N GLU A 180 -3.91 -0.34 3.65
CA GLU A 180 -2.48 -0.60 3.69
C GLU A 180 -1.88 -0.54 2.28
N LEU A 181 -2.47 -1.24 1.31
CA LEU A 181 -2.05 -1.19 -0.10
C LEU A 181 -2.05 0.24 -0.65
N ALA A 182 -3.08 1.02 -0.33
CA ALA A 182 -3.19 2.41 -0.72
C ALA A 182 -2.11 3.29 -0.09
N SER A 183 -1.81 3.08 1.19
CA SER A 183 -0.74 3.81 1.87
C SER A 183 0.64 3.53 1.26
N ASN A 184 0.88 2.29 0.84
CA ASN A 184 2.11 1.88 0.16
C ASN A 184 2.21 2.45 -1.26
N GLN A 185 1.09 2.82 -1.88
CA GLN A 185 0.98 3.32 -3.26
C GLN A 185 0.61 4.82 -3.33
N HIS A 186 0.74 5.59 -2.24
CA HIS A 186 0.25 6.98 -2.13
C HIS A 186 0.78 7.96 -3.19
N LYS A 187 1.88 7.62 -3.90
CA LYS A 187 2.40 8.43 -5.02
C LYS A 187 1.65 8.19 -6.33
N THR A 188 1.08 7.00 -6.47
CA THR A 188 0.41 6.52 -7.68
C THR A 188 -1.10 6.72 -7.58
N ILE A 189 -1.66 6.59 -6.38
CA ILE A 189 -3.12 6.56 -6.18
C ILE A 189 -3.61 7.64 -5.23
N SER A 190 -4.81 8.13 -5.50
CA SER A 190 -5.59 8.86 -4.51
C SER A 190 -6.03 7.96 -3.36
N GLN A 191 -6.55 8.57 -2.29
CA GLN A 191 -7.27 7.85 -1.26
C GLN A 191 -8.43 7.04 -1.89
N PRO A 192 -8.58 5.75 -1.57
CA PRO A 192 -9.66 4.94 -2.12
C PRO A 192 -11.02 5.41 -1.62
N PHE A 193 -12.05 5.13 -2.41
CA PHE A 193 -13.45 5.32 -2.05
C PHE A 193 -14.15 3.96 -1.93
N HIS A 194 -14.81 3.72 -0.81
CA HIS A 194 -15.61 2.52 -0.56
C HIS A 194 -17.07 2.80 -0.92
N VAL A 195 -17.57 2.11 -1.96
CA VAL A 195 -18.90 2.38 -2.57
C VAL A 195 -19.96 1.44 -2.02
N ALA A 196 -19.61 0.15 -1.92
CA ALA A 196 -20.44 -0.92 -1.41
C ALA A 196 -19.57 -1.85 -0.56
N GLU A 197 -20.16 -2.81 0.15
CA GLU A 197 -19.45 -3.66 1.14
C GLU A 197 -18.12 -4.22 0.63
N SER A 198 -18.06 -4.69 -0.62
CA SER A 198 -16.86 -5.23 -1.27
C SER A 198 -16.30 -4.37 -2.40
N GLU A 199 -16.88 -3.20 -2.68
CA GLU A 199 -16.57 -2.40 -3.87
C GLU A 199 -15.77 -1.14 -3.52
N PHE A 200 -14.61 -1.00 -4.16
CA PHE A 200 -13.65 0.08 -3.95
C PHE A 200 -13.34 0.78 -5.26
N VAL A 201 -13.17 2.10 -5.23
CA VAL A 201 -12.81 2.92 -6.39
C VAL A 201 -11.53 3.68 -6.11
N PHE A 202 -10.63 3.69 -7.09
CA PHE A 202 -9.35 4.37 -7.06
C PHE A 202 -9.26 5.38 -8.20
N SER A 203 -8.70 6.57 -7.95
CA SER A 203 -8.28 7.47 -9.02
C SER A 203 -6.76 7.40 -9.21
N LEU A 204 -6.36 7.32 -10.48
CA LEU A 204 -4.99 7.22 -10.94
C LEU A 204 -4.70 8.44 -11.84
N PRO A 205 -4.26 9.57 -11.24
CA PRO A 205 -3.93 10.75 -12.01
C PRO A 205 -2.71 10.48 -12.91
N TYR A 206 -2.73 11.01 -14.13
CA TYR A 206 -1.61 10.89 -15.09
C TYR A 206 -1.24 9.46 -15.50
N CYS A 207 -2.18 8.51 -15.36
CA CYS A 207 -1.92 7.10 -15.62
C CYS A 207 -2.54 6.64 -16.94
N GLU A 208 -1.71 6.04 -17.81
CA GLU A 208 -2.13 5.47 -19.10
C GLU A 208 -2.69 4.04 -18.98
N ALA A 209 -3.30 3.51 -20.05
CA ALA A 209 -3.93 2.18 -20.04
C ALA A 209 -2.96 1.03 -19.69
N GLY A 210 -1.69 1.12 -20.11
CA GLY A 210 -0.69 0.09 -19.79
C GLY A 210 -0.36 0.08 -18.30
N GLU A 211 -0.20 1.26 -17.72
CA GLU A 211 0.18 1.46 -16.32
C GLU A 211 -0.97 1.09 -15.37
N SER A 212 -2.21 1.40 -15.75
CA SER A 212 -3.38 1.07 -14.92
C SER A 212 -3.56 -0.44 -14.76
N LYS A 213 -3.31 -1.23 -15.81
CA LYS A 213 -3.29 -2.70 -15.74
C LYS A 213 -2.19 -3.21 -14.81
N ALA A 214 -1.00 -2.63 -14.89
CA ALA A 214 0.11 -3.00 -14.00
C ALA A 214 -0.21 -2.66 -12.54
N PHE A 215 -0.87 -1.52 -12.28
CA PHE A 215 -1.37 -1.15 -10.96
C PHE A 215 -2.39 -2.17 -10.45
N VAL A 216 -3.43 -2.47 -11.24
CA VAL A 216 -4.47 -3.46 -10.87
C VAL A 216 -3.83 -4.81 -10.59
N SER A 217 -2.89 -5.26 -11.43
CA SER A 217 -2.17 -6.52 -11.22
C SER A 217 -1.45 -6.53 -9.87
N LYS A 218 -0.81 -5.43 -9.46
CA LYS A 218 -0.14 -5.32 -8.15
C LYS A 218 -1.14 -5.34 -6.99
N VAL A 219 -2.28 -4.67 -7.13
CA VAL A 219 -3.34 -4.67 -6.10
C VAL A 219 -3.91 -6.07 -5.93
N VAL A 220 -4.24 -6.74 -7.03
CA VAL A 220 -4.77 -8.11 -7.01
C VAL A 220 -3.74 -9.09 -6.43
N GLN A 221 -2.46 -8.98 -6.81
CA GLN A 221 -1.39 -9.79 -6.22
C GLN A 221 -1.20 -9.54 -4.73
N GLY A 222 -1.30 -8.28 -4.28
CA GLY A 222 -1.20 -7.91 -2.87
C GLY A 222 -2.38 -8.39 -2.03
N LEU A 223 -3.56 -8.51 -2.63
CA LEU A 223 -4.76 -9.08 -2.01
C LEU A 223 -4.67 -10.61 -1.90
N GLY A 224 -4.00 -11.29 -2.83
CA GLY A 224 -3.65 -12.71 -2.70
C GLY A 224 -4.86 -13.64 -2.67
N ASP A 225 -5.39 -13.92 -1.48
CA ASP A 225 -6.43 -14.91 -1.20
C ASP A 225 -7.84 -14.48 -1.67
N TYR A 226 -8.01 -13.21 -2.03
CA TYR A 226 -9.30 -12.67 -2.47
C TYR A 226 -9.54 -12.82 -3.98
N TRP A 227 -10.77 -13.11 -4.36
CA TRP A 227 -11.23 -13.03 -5.75
C TRP A 227 -11.59 -11.60 -6.11
N CYS A 228 -10.78 -11.01 -6.97
CA CYS A 228 -10.96 -9.64 -7.41
C CYS A 228 -11.61 -9.58 -8.79
N HIS A 229 -12.65 -8.77 -8.91
CA HIS A 229 -13.17 -8.28 -10.17
C HIS A 229 -12.81 -6.81 -10.29
N PHE A 230 -12.51 -6.35 -11.50
CA PHE A 230 -12.16 -4.95 -11.70
C PHE A 230 -12.71 -4.43 -13.01
N GLY A 231 -12.93 -3.12 -13.05
CA GLY A 231 -13.28 -2.35 -14.22
C GLY A 231 -12.43 -1.09 -14.29
N ILE A 232 -12.10 -0.68 -15.50
CA ILE A 232 -11.21 0.46 -15.77
C ILE A 232 -11.96 1.41 -16.69
N ALA A 233 -12.00 2.70 -16.35
CA ALA A 233 -12.48 3.76 -17.22
C ALA A 233 -11.45 4.88 -17.30
N ARG A 234 -11.31 5.49 -18.47
CA ARG A 234 -10.26 6.44 -18.81
C ARG A 234 -10.83 7.76 -19.28
N TYR A 235 -10.21 8.84 -18.84
CA TYR A 235 -10.42 10.16 -19.41
C TYR A 235 -9.37 10.43 -20.49
N PRO A 236 -9.76 11.02 -21.65
CA PRO A 236 -11.12 11.36 -22.05
C PRO A 236 -11.86 10.25 -22.82
N ASP A 237 -11.22 9.09 -23.03
CA ASP A 237 -11.69 8.04 -23.96
C ASP A 237 -13.07 7.45 -23.61
N ASP A 238 -13.31 7.14 -22.33
CA ASP A 238 -14.53 6.46 -21.88
C ASP A 238 -15.59 7.45 -21.33
N ALA A 239 -15.14 8.54 -20.70
CA ALA A 239 -16.01 9.60 -20.19
C ALA A 239 -15.25 10.92 -19.95
N THR A 240 -15.98 12.05 -19.97
CA THR A 240 -15.41 13.40 -19.86
C THR A 240 -15.60 14.07 -18.49
N ASP A 241 -16.41 13.47 -17.62
CA ASP A 241 -16.77 13.95 -16.29
C ASP A 241 -16.53 12.88 -15.21
N ALA A 242 -16.29 13.32 -13.98
CA ALA A 242 -15.91 12.46 -12.86
C ALA A 242 -16.98 11.41 -12.53
N ASP A 243 -18.24 11.82 -12.49
CA ASP A 243 -19.37 10.96 -12.15
C ASP A 243 -19.55 9.84 -13.20
N SER A 244 -19.48 10.19 -14.49
CA SER A 244 -19.56 9.21 -15.58
C SER A 244 -18.34 8.28 -15.64
N LEU A 245 -17.14 8.74 -15.28
CA LEU A 245 -15.94 7.87 -15.19
C LEU A 245 -16.12 6.80 -14.11
N VAL A 246 -16.63 7.18 -12.93
CA VAL A 246 -16.93 6.21 -11.86
C VAL A 246 -18.01 5.23 -12.34
N ALA A 247 -19.10 5.72 -12.92
CA ALA A 247 -20.16 4.87 -13.44
C ALA A 247 -19.65 3.85 -14.47
N LYS A 248 -18.80 4.29 -15.42
CA LYS A 248 -18.20 3.43 -16.45
C LYS A 248 -17.23 2.40 -15.87
N ALA A 249 -16.41 2.79 -14.90
CA ALA A 249 -15.50 1.86 -14.23
C ALA A 249 -16.30 0.76 -13.49
N ARG A 250 -17.41 1.13 -12.84
CA ARG A 250 -18.29 0.19 -12.14
C ARG A 250 -19.04 -0.73 -13.10
N GLU A 251 -19.58 -0.20 -14.20
CA GLU A 251 -20.22 -0.98 -15.27
C GLU A 251 -19.25 -2.05 -15.82
N ALA A 252 -18.00 -1.67 -16.09
CA ALA A 252 -16.96 -2.60 -16.53
C ALA A 252 -16.61 -3.65 -15.46
N CYS A 253 -16.61 -3.28 -14.18
CA CYS A 253 -16.37 -4.20 -13.07
C CYS A 253 -17.49 -5.24 -12.96
N GLU A 254 -18.75 -4.80 -13.09
CA GLU A 254 -19.90 -5.68 -13.09
C GLU A 254 -19.91 -6.64 -14.29
N ALA A 255 -19.54 -6.16 -15.49
CA ALA A 255 -19.40 -7.01 -16.66
C ALA A 255 -18.35 -8.11 -16.44
N SER A 256 -17.22 -7.79 -15.80
CA SER A 256 -16.18 -8.75 -15.41
C SER A 256 -16.70 -9.81 -14.42
N ARG A 257 -17.54 -9.40 -13.46
CA ARG A 257 -18.21 -10.30 -12.51
C ARG A 257 -19.14 -11.29 -13.20
N GLN A 258 -20.00 -10.80 -14.10
CA GLN A 258 -20.98 -11.62 -14.83
C GLN A 258 -20.30 -12.61 -15.79
N GLY A 259 -19.19 -12.22 -16.42
CA GLY A 259 -18.40 -13.08 -17.30
C GLY A 259 -17.92 -14.35 -16.60
N LYS A 260 -17.42 -14.21 -15.35
CA LYS A 260 -16.95 -15.36 -14.55
C LYS A 260 -18.08 -16.30 -14.14
N GLN A 261 -19.25 -15.76 -13.78
CA GLN A 261 -20.42 -16.58 -13.41
C GLN A 261 -20.92 -17.44 -14.58
N ARG A 262 -20.92 -16.89 -15.80
CA ARG A 262 -21.30 -17.65 -17.00
C ARG A 262 -20.33 -18.79 -17.28
N SER A 263 -19.03 -18.56 -17.14
CA SER A 263 -18.03 -19.63 -17.31
C SER A 263 -18.16 -20.73 -16.26
N ALA A 264 -18.52 -20.39 -15.02
CA ALA A 264 -18.73 -21.36 -13.95
C ALA A 264 -20.01 -22.19 -14.11
N ALA A 265 -21.04 -21.67 -14.78
CA ALA A 265 -22.30 -22.40 -15.02
C ALA A 265 -22.23 -23.40 -16.19
N VAL A 266 -21.21 -23.29 -17.04
CA VAL A 266 -21.02 -24.13 -18.24
C VAL A 266 -20.02 -25.27 -18.00
N ALA A 267 -19.22 -25.19 -16.94
CA ALA A 267 -18.25 -26.21 -16.54
C ALA A 267 -18.88 -27.26 -15.61
#